data_AF-A0A660WGV9-F1
#
_entry.id   AF-A0A660WGV9-F1
#
_cell.length_a   1.000
_cell.length_b   1.000
_cell.length_c   1.000
_cell.angle_alpha   90.00
_cell.angle_beta   90.00
_cell.angle_gamma   90.00
#
_symmetry.space_group_name_H-M   'P 1'
#
loop_
_entity.id
_entity.type
_entity.pdbx_description
1 polymer ?
#
loop_
_entity_poly.entity_id
_entity_poly.type
_entity_poly.pdbx_seq_one_letter_code
_entity_poly.pdbx_strand_id
1 'polypeptide(L)'
;SSEELTSLNRLKDFLKEDNSALLGLGNTLKGDDSLGVKITKALKDRIALPVFEAGFTPENLSLKNFKGIKRLVVLDASPNISENFKVLNLDEVLSLAPFSTHTSLIFFHFLKRELNLDIIFLLVKAESLEFKESLSSQANIRKKAVENFFLLNFSEKGRV
;
A
#
# COMPACT_ATOMS: atom_id res chain seq x y z
N SER A 1 -18.00 3.84 4.84
CA SER A 1 -18.35 4.63 6.05
C SER A 1 -17.76 6.04 5.93
N SER A 2 -18.10 6.96 6.84
CA SER A 2 -17.47 8.29 6.92
C SER A 2 -15.95 8.21 7.14
N GLU A 3 -15.49 7.23 7.92
CA GLU A 3 -14.06 6.98 8.21
C GLU A 3 -13.28 6.50 6.97
N GLU A 4 -13.89 5.64 6.15
CA GLU A 4 -13.26 5.18 4.89
C GLU A 4 -13.09 6.32 3.89
N LEU A 5 -14.10 7.19 3.75
CA LEU A 5 -14.00 8.38 2.90
C LEU A 5 -12.92 9.34 3.41
N THR A 6 -12.82 9.50 4.73
CA THR A 6 -11.77 10.31 5.36
C THR A 6 -10.39 9.74 5.07
N SER A 7 -10.23 8.41 5.18
CA SER A 7 -8.98 7.71 4.87
C SER A 7 -8.57 7.89 3.40
N LEU A 8 -9.51 7.71 2.46
CA LEU A 8 -9.24 7.88 1.03
C LEU A 8 -8.94 9.34 0.65
N ASN A 9 -9.58 10.32 1.30
CA ASN A 9 -9.24 11.73 1.11
C ASN A 9 -7.84 12.05 1.62
N ARG A 10 -7.48 11.57 2.83
CA ARG A 10 -6.11 11.68 3.37
C ARG A 10 -5.08 11.08 2.41
N LEU A 11 -5.36 9.90 1.86
CA LEU A 11 -4.51 9.26 0.86
C LEU A 11 -4.38 10.11 -0.43
N LYS A 12 -5.50 10.63 -0.93
CA LYS A 12 -5.51 11.48 -2.12
C LYS A 12 -4.66 12.72 -1.91
N ASP A 13 -4.85 13.41 -0.80
CA ASP A 13 -4.11 14.65 -0.49
C ASP A 13 -2.62 14.38 -0.28
N PHE A 14 -2.27 13.26 0.37
CA PHE A 14 -0.89 12.82 0.51
C PHE A 14 -0.20 12.59 -0.86
N LEU A 15 -0.93 12.06 -1.85
CA LEU A 15 -0.39 11.71 -3.17
C LEU A 15 -0.49 12.83 -4.22
N LYS A 16 -1.23 13.92 -3.96
CA LYS A 16 -1.40 15.05 -4.90
C LYS A 16 -0.08 15.73 -5.25
N GLU A 17 0.86 15.65 -4.35
CA GLU A 17 2.11 16.34 -4.46
C GLU A 17 3.11 15.55 -5.31
N ASP A 18 4.02 16.29 -5.96
CA ASP A 18 5.00 15.69 -6.85
C ASP A 18 5.97 14.77 -6.10
N ASN A 19 6.47 13.77 -6.83
CA ASN A 19 7.41 12.75 -6.34
C ASN A 19 6.82 11.73 -5.36
N SER A 20 5.60 11.31 -5.62
CA SER A 20 4.92 10.24 -4.86
C SER A 20 5.05 8.89 -5.55
N ALA A 21 5.13 7.80 -4.79
CA ALA A 21 5.18 6.43 -5.31
C ALA A 21 4.30 5.46 -4.51
N LEU A 22 3.96 4.32 -5.14
CA LEU A 22 3.26 3.20 -4.50
C LEU A 22 4.20 2.01 -4.32
N LEU A 23 4.03 1.30 -3.22
CA LEU A 23 4.73 0.05 -2.92
C LEU A 23 3.74 -1.01 -2.45
N GLY A 24 3.70 -2.16 -3.12
CA GLY A 24 2.86 -3.28 -2.72
C GLY A 24 3.61 -4.32 -1.90
N LEU A 25 3.06 -4.66 -0.74
CA LEU A 25 3.48 -5.77 0.10
C LEU A 25 2.50 -6.95 0.03
N GLY A 26 2.98 -8.11 0.48
CA GLY A 26 2.16 -9.31 0.65
C GLY A 26 2.77 -10.58 0.07
N ASN A 27 2.35 -11.72 0.61
CA ASN A 27 2.74 -13.03 0.08
C ASN A 27 1.72 -13.53 -0.97
N THR A 28 2.18 -13.69 -2.22
CA THR A 28 1.33 -14.17 -3.34
C THR A 28 0.78 -15.58 -3.15
N LEU A 29 1.34 -16.37 -2.23
CA LEU A 29 0.90 -17.72 -1.90
C LEU A 29 -0.14 -17.76 -0.76
N LYS A 30 -0.46 -16.62 -0.11
CA LYS A 30 -1.30 -16.56 1.08
C LYS A 30 -2.61 -15.77 0.89
N GLY A 31 -3.42 -16.17 -0.08
CA GLY A 31 -4.79 -15.67 -0.23
C GLY A 31 -4.86 -14.14 -0.21
N ASP A 32 -5.57 -13.58 0.77
CA ASP A 32 -5.77 -12.13 0.90
C ASP A 32 -4.51 -11.36 1.31
N ASP A 33 -3.48 -12.04 1.85
CA ASP A 33 -2.16 -11.44 2.13
C ASP A 33 -1.55 -10.84 0.86
N SER A 34 -1.88 -11.40 -0.30
CA SER A 34 -1.39 -10.94 -1.61
C SER A 34 -2.02 -9.64 -2.11
N LEU A 35 -2.95 -9.02 -1.37
CA LEU A 35 -3.71 -7.86 -1.82
C LEU A 35 -2.82 -6.70 -2.25
N GLY A 36 -1.82 -6.31 -1.45
CA GLY A 36 -0.94 -5.18 -1.78
C GLY A 36 -0.18 -5.40 -3.10
N VAL A 37 0.40 -6.58 -3.29
CA VAL A 37 1.05 -6.98 -4.55
C VAL A 37 0.06 -7.04 -5.71
N LYS A 38 -1.11 -7.67 -5.54
CA LYS A 38 -2.09 -7.82 -6.63
C LYS A 38 -2.68 -6.48 -7.07
N ILE A 39 -2.87 -5.53 -6.16
CA ILE A 39 -3.33 -4.17 -6.48
C ILE A 39 -2.23 -3.42 -7.24
N THR A 40 -1.01 -3.38 -6.71
CA THR A 40 0.10 -2.64 -7.35
C THR A 40 0.43 -3.19 -8.73
N LYS A 41 0.45 -4.52 -8.90
CA LYS A 41 0.60 -5.15 -10.21
C LYS A 41 -0.49 -4.75 -11.21
N ALA A 42 -1.73 -4.54 -10.76
CA ALA A 42 -2.84 -4.11 -11.61
C ALA A 42 -2.83 -2.61 -11.95
N LEU A 43 -2.11 -1.79 -11.18
CA LEU A 43 -1.97 -0.34 -11.36
C LEU A 43 -0.70 0.06 -12.11
N LYS A 44 0.31 -0.81 -12.11
CA LYS A 44 1.57 -0.61 -12.82
C LYS A 44 1.31 -0.22 -14.27
N ASP A 45 1.99 0.83 -14.73
CA ASP A 45 1.88 1.41 -16.08
C ASP A 45 0.48 1.92 -16.47
N ARG A 46 -0.44 2.06 -15.49
CA ARG A 46 -1.81 2.58 -15.71
C ARG A 46 -2.10 3.84 -14.91
N ILE A 47 -1.17 4.26 -14.06
CA ILE A 47 -1.21 5.50 -13.29
C ILE A 47 0.11 6.23 -13.46
N ALA A 48 0.09 7.55 -13.31
CA ALA A 48 1.25 8.43 -13.46
C ALA A 48 2.22 8.41 -12.27
N LEU A 49 2.00 7.53 -11.30
CA LEU A 49 2.87 7.35 -10.14
C LEU A 49 3.77 6.14 -10.37
N PRO A 50 5.07 6.19 -10.02
CA PRO A 50 5.90 5.00 -9.92
C PRO A 50 5.26 3.95 -9.01
N VAL A 51 5.21 2.70 -9.47
CA VAL A 51 4.65 1.57 -8.74
C VAL A 51 5.71 0.48 -8.57
N PHE A 52 5.93 0.06 -7.33
CA PHE A 52 6.88 -0.98 -6.95
C PHE A 52 6.18 -2.16 -6.29
N GLU A 53 6.76 -3.35 -6.45
CA GLU A 53 6.30 -4.60 -5.85
C GLU A 53 7.45 -5.17 -5.00
N ALA A 54 7.21 -5.39 -3.72
CA ALA A 54 8.21 -5.94 -2.78
C ALA A 54 7.89 -7.37 -2.33
N GLY A 55 6.70 -7.89 -2.63
CA GLY A 55 6.25 -9.15 -2.06
C GLY A 55 6.25 -9.08 -0.53
N PHE A 56 6.78 -10.12 0.12
CA PHE A 56 6.92 -10.18 1.57
C PHE A 56 8.31 -9.74 2.06
N THR A 57 9.18 -9.21 1.18
CA THR A 57 10.57 -8.85 1.51
C THR A 57 10.95 -7.48 0.93
N PRO A 58 10.43 -6.39 1.50
CA PRO A 58 10.72 -5.03 1.02
C PRO A 58 12.19 -4.65 1.07
N GLU A 59 12.99 -5.31 1.92
CA GLU A 59 14.43 -5.10 2.08
C GLU A 59 15.22 -5.41 0.79
N ASN A 60 14.65 -6.22 -0.12
CA ASN A 60 15.27 -6.55 -1.40
C ASN A 60 15.17 -5.44 -2.45
N LEU A 61 14.41 -4.37 -2.18
CA LEU A 61 14.33 -3.23 -3.08
C LEU A 61 15.60 -2.39 -3.03
N SER A 62 16.08 -1.99 -4.21
CA SER A 62 17.24 -1.10 -4.30
C SER A 62 16.88 0.30 -3.83
N LEU A 63 17.75 0.94 -3.05
CA LEU A 63 17.57 2.33 -2.63
C LEU A 63 17.45 3.29 -3.83
N LYS A 64 17.99 2.90 -5.00
CA LYS A 64 17.86 3.66 -6.25
C LYS A 64 16.41 3.79 -6.71
N ASN A 65 15.53 2.84 -6.37
CA ASN A 65 14.11 2.90 -6.69
C ASN A 65 13.42 4.12 -6.05
N PHE A 66 13.93 4.58 -4.90
CA PHE A 66 13.36 5.70 -4.15
C PHE A 66 14.05 7.03 -4.47
N LYS A 67 14.99 7.07 -5.41
CA LYS A 67 15.70 8.31 -5.74
C LYS A 67 14.73 9.35 -6.28
N GLY A 68 14.69 10.51 -5.63
CA GLY A 68 13.82 11.61 -5.99
C GLY A 68 12.38 11.49 -5.49
N ILE A 69 11.98 10.32 -4.97
CA ILE A 69 10.69 10.13 -4.28
C ILE A 69 10.73 10.88 -2.95
N LYS A 70 9.62 11.49 -2.57
CA LYS A 70 9.41 12.15 -1.27
C LYS A 70 8.30 11.51 -0.45
N ARG A 71 7.32 10.90 -1.12
CA ARG A 71 6.14 10.32 -0.48
C ARG A 71 5.92 8.89 -0.96
N LEU A 72 5.75 7.98 -0.01
CA LEU A 72 5.55 6.57 -0.28
C LEU A 72 4.25 6.10 0.35
N VAL A 73 3.39 5.50 -0.45
CA VAL A 73 2.21 4.77 0.03
C VAL A 73 2.50 3.28 -0.05
N VAL A 74 2.48 2.63 1.11
CA VAL A 74 2.65 1.18 1.23
C VAL A 74 1.27 0.52 1.28
N LEU A 75 0.98 -0.35 0.32
CA LEU A 75 -0.26 -1.11 0.28
C LEU A 75 0.01 -2.49 0.90
N ASP A 76 -0.78 -2.83 1.92
CA ASP A 76 -0.65 -4.10 2.62
C ASP A 76 -2.01 -4.67 3.03
N ALA A 77 -2.05 -5.98 3.25
CA ALA A 77 -3.22 -6.68 3.75
C ALA A 77 -3.19 -6.73 5.29
N SER A 78 -4.34 -6.54 5.95
CA SER A 78 -4.41 -6.72 7.40
C SER A 78 -5.74 -7.32 7.83
N PRO A 79 -5.75 -8.42 8.60
CA PRO A 79 -6.98 -8.96 9.17
C PRO A 79 -7.43 -8.21 10.44
N ASN A 80 -6.63 -7.24 10.92
CA ASN A 80 -6.83 -6.61 12.24
C ASN A 80 -7.47 -5.22 12.15
N ILE A 81 -7.81 -4.78 10.95
CA ILE A 81 -8.63 -3.57 10.75
C ILE A 81 -10.11 -3.97 10.69
N SER A 82 -10.97 -3.14 11.28
CA SER A 82 -12.41 -3.40 11.28
C SER A 82 -13.07 -2.92 9.98
N GLU A 83 -12.58 -1.81 9.42
CA GLU A 83 -13.00 -1.13 8.21
C GLU A 83 -12.46 -1.83 6.94
N ASN A 84 -13.00 -1.55 5.74
CA ASN A 84 -12.46 -2.18 4.52
C ASN A 84 -11.06 -1.66 4.17
N PHE A 85 -10.79 -0.40 4.50
CA PHE A 85 -9.53 0.29 4.26
C PHE A 85 -9.19 1.19 5.44
N LYS A 86 -7.90 1.27 5.78
CA LYS A 86 -7.41 2.16 6.83
C LYS A 86 -6.10 2.80 6.41
N VAL A 87 -6.00 4.12 6.52
CA VAL A 87 -4.77 4.86 6.22
C VAL A 87 -4.10 5.27 7.52
N LEU A 88 -2.82 4.90 7.64
CA LEU A 88 -2.03 5.08 8.85
C LEU A 88 -0.65 5.61 8.48
N ASN A 89 -0.05 6.45 9.31
CA ASN A 89 1.36 6.77 9.21
C ASN A 89 2.20 5.62 9.82
N LEU A 90 3.51 5.66 9.60
CA LEU A 90 4.42 4.64 10.13
C LEU A 90 4.35 4.45 11.66
N ASP A 91 4.16 5.54 12.40
CA ASP A 91 4.12 5.53 13.87
C ASP A 91 2.79 4.93 14.39
N GLU A 92 1.68 5.18 13.69
CA GLU A 92 0.36 4.59 13.94
C GLU A 92 0.37 3.07 13.67
N VAL A 93 1.03 2.61 12.60
CA VAL A 93 1.15 1.17 12.29
C VAL A 93 1.88 0.41 13.40
N LEU A 94 2.95 0.99 13.96
CA LEU A 94 3.70 0.42 15.08
C LEU A 94 2.83 0.20 16.33
N SER A 95 1.77 0.99 16.49
CA SER A 95 0.89 0.96 17.67
C SER A 95 -0.22 -0.10 17.61
N LEU A 96 -0.54 -0.65 16.43
CA LEU A 96 -1.79 -1.41 16.23
C LEU A 96 -1.76 -2.90 16.62
N ALA A 97 -0.60 -3.57 16.65
CA ALA A 97 -0.35 -4.85 17.35
C ALA A 97 1.12 -5.29 17.13
N PRO A 98 1.63 -6.35 17.81
CA PRO A 98 2.98 -6.89 17.59
C PRO A 98 3.01 -7.65 16.27
N PHE A 99 2.91 -6.95 15.14
CA PHE A 99 2.76 -7.57 13.84
C PHE A 99 4.07 -8.22 13.39
N SER A 100 3.89 -9.47 12.95
CA SER A 100 4.82 -10.37 12.30
C SER A 100 5.46 -9.75 11.03
N THR A 101 6.27 -8.70 11.21
CA THR A 101 7.17 -8.06 10.24
C THR A 101 8.03 -6.99 10.95
N HIS A 102 8.61 -7.31 12.13
CA HIS A 102 9.57 -6.40 12.80
C HIS A 102 10.73 -5.99 11.87
N THR A 103 11.17 -6.89 10.99
CA THR A 103 12.25 -6.60 10.02
C THR A 103 11.82 -5.57 8.96
N SER A 104 10.57 -5.64 8.50
CA SER A 104 10.07 -4.76 7.43
C SER A 104 9.77 -3.35 7.92
N LEU A 105 9.33 -3.18 9.16
CA LEU A 105 9.13 -1.85 9.75
C LEU A 105 10.45 -1.12 10.01
N ILE A 106 11.52 -1.85 10.35
CA ILE A 106 12.87 -1.27 10.44
C ILE A 106 13.31 -0.71 9.07
N PHE A 107 13.03 -1.42 7.98
CA PHE A 107 13.31 -0.94 6.63
C PHE A 107 12.56 0.37 6.32
N PHE A 108 11.27 0.47 6.65
CA PHE A 108 10.52 1.72 6.45
C PHE A 108 11.03 2.86 7.34
N HIS A 109 11.47 2.57 8.57
CA HIS A 109 12.10 3.56 9.43
C HIS A 109 13.43 4.05 8.84
N PHE A 110 14.25 3.14 8.31
CA PHE A 110 15.46 3.47 7.57
C PHE A 110 15.15 4.37 6.37
N LEU A 111 14.15 4.03 5.55
CA LEU A 111 13.75 4.85 4.41
C LEU A 111 13.28 6.24 4.82
N LYS A 112 12.45 6.34 5.87
CA LYS A 112 11.99 7.62 6.43
C LYS A 112 13.15 8.48 6.90
N ARG A 113 14.13 7.89 7.60
CA ARG A 113 15.26 8.61 8.18
C ARG A 113 16.35 8.96 7.17
N GLU A 114 16.81 8.00 6.38
CA GLU A 114 17.97 8.15 5.50
C GLU A 114 17.62 8.79 4.16
N LEU A 115 16.39 8.56 3.66
CA LEU A 115 15.94 9.11 2.38
C LEU A 115 14.92 10.24 2.53
N ASN A 116 14.61 10.63 3.78
CA ASN A 116 13.61 11.66 4.10
C ASN A 116 12.27 11.41 3.40
N LEU A 117 11.84 10.14 3.35
CA LEU A 117 10.56 9.74 2.80
C LEU A 117 9.46 9.91 3.83
N ASP A 118 8.40 10.63 3.47
CA ASP A 118 7.14 10.54 4.18
C ASP A 118 6.46 9.23 3.77
N ILE A 119 6.06 8.43 4.75
CA ILE A 119 5.50 7.10 4.52
C ILE A 119 4.15 6.97 5.21
N ILE A 120 3.15 6.55 4.43
CA ILE A 120 1.85 6.10 4.94
C ILE A 120 1.54 4.70 4.42
N PHE A 121 0.70 3.99 5.16
CA PHE A 121 0.21 2.67 4.84
C PHE A 121 -1.27 2.77 4.49
N LEU A 122 -1.65 2.17 3.37
CA LEU A 122 -3.03 1.83 3.04
C LEU A 122 -3.22 0.35 3.36
N LEU A 123 -3.81 0.07 4.52
CA LEU A 123 -4.18 -1.28 4.91
C LEU A 123 -5.52 -1.65 4.27
N VAL A 124 -5.58 -2.81 3.65
CA VAL A 124 -6.80 -3.40 3.08
C VAL A 124 -7.22 -4.61 3.89
N LYS A 125 -8.50 -4.70 4.24
CA LYS A 125 -8.99 -5.76 5.10
C LYS A 125 -8.88 -7.12 4.43
N ALA A 126 -8.14 -8.02 5.08
CA ALA A 126 -8.01 -9.42 4.72
C ALA A 126 -9.02 -10.26 5.50
N GLU A 127 -9.67 -11.23 4.84
CA GLU A 127 -10.54 -12.21 5.52
C GLU A 127 -9.77 -13.48 5.86
N SER A 128 -8.80 -13.89 5.03
CA SER A 128 -7.98 -15.07 5.26
C SER A 128 -6.55 -14.92 4.73
N LEU A 129 -5.58 -15.28 5.56
CA LEU A 129 -4.14 -15.35 5.23
C LEU A 129 -3.67 -16.81 5.02
N GLU A 130 -4.61 -17.73 4.79
CA GLU A 130 -4.30 -19.14 4.54
C GLU A 130 -3.56 -19.33 3.22
N PHE A 131 -2.81 -20.43 3.13
CA PHE A 131 -2.11 -20.80 1.90
C PHE A 131 -3.13 -21.11 0.79
N LYS A 132 -3.22 -20.21 -0.18
CA LYS A 132 -4.11 -20.29 -1.34
C LYS A 132 -3.71 -19.22 -2.36
N GLU A 133 -3.85 -19.48 -3.65
CA GLU A 133 -3.48 -18.49 -4.67
C GLU A 133 -4.58 -17.43 -4.94
N SER A 134 -5.84 -17.77 -4.65
CA SER A 134 -7.00 -16.94 -4.94
C SER A 134 -7.37 -16.04 -3.77
N LEU A 135 -7.68 -14.78 -4.06
CA LEU A 135 -8.33 -13.87 -3.12
C LEU A 135 -9.74 -14.34 -2.77
N SER A 136 -10.18 -14.05 -1.55
CA SER A 136 -11.59 -14.15 -1.16
C SER A 136 -12.47 -13.22 -2.00
N SER A 137 -13.78 -13.49 -2.04
CA SER A 137 -14.73 -12.63 -2.77
C SER A 137 -14.72 -11.19 -2.24
N GLN A 138 -14.60 -11.01 -0.92
CA GLN A 138 -14.56 -9.70 -0.29
C GLN A 138 -13.25 -8.97 -0.58
N ALA A 139 -12.11 -9.67 -0.51
CA ALA A 139 -10.82 -9.11 -0.90
C ALA A 139 -10.80 -8.68 -2.38
N ASN A 140 -11.43 -9.44 -3.28
CA ASN A 140 -11.57 -9.05 -4.68
C ASN A 140 -12.40 -7.76 -4.87
N ILE A 141 -13.49 -7.59 -4.12
CA ILE A 141 -14.30 -6.36 -4.14
C ILE A 141 -13.45 -5.18 -3.68
N ARG A 142 -12.72 -5.34 -2.57
CA ARG A 142 -11.84 -4.30 -2.02
C ARG A 142 -10.69 -3.94 -2.96
N LYS A 143 -10.04 -4.94 -3.56
CA LYS A 143 -9.03 -4.76 -4.60
C LYS A 143 -9.55 -3.86 -5.73
N LYS A 144 -10.73 -4.18 -6.29
CA LYS A 144 -11.33 -3.38 -7.37
C LYS A 144 -11.64 -1.95 -6.93
N ALA A 145 -12.11 -1.76 -5.70
CA ALA A 145 -12.39 -0.42 -5.18
C ALA A 145 -11.11 0.43 -5.08
N VAL A 146 -10.01 -0.14 -4.56
CA VAL A 146 -8.71 0.54 -4.49
C VAL A 146 -8.17 0.83 -5.90
N GLU A 147 -8.24 -0.14 -6.80
CA GLU A 147 -7.83 0.06 -8.20
C GLU A 147 -8.57 1.21 -8.86
N ASN A 148 -9.90 1.24 -8.74
CA ASN A 148 -10.72 2.31 -9.29
C ASN A 148 -10.38 3.66 -8.67
N PHE A 149 -10.15 3.72 -7.35
CA PHE A 149 -9.72 4.95 -6.70
C PHE A 149 -8.42 5.50 -7.33
N PHE A 150 -7.41 4.64 -7.52
CA PHE A 150 -6.15 5.09 -8.11
C PHE A 150 -6.29 5.48 -9.58
N LEU A 151 -7.02 4.71 -10.38
CA LEU A 151 -7.25 5.01 -11.79
C LEU A 151 -8.02 6.33 -12.00
N LEU A 152 -9.02 6.60 -11.16
CA LEU A 152 -9.82 7.84 -11.24
C LEU A 152 -9.03 9.08 -10.86
N ASN A 153 -8.10 8.97 -9.92
CA ASN A 153 -7.41 10.13 -9.34
C ASN A 153 -5.99 10.34 -9.87
N PHE A 154 -5.35 9.31 -10.44
CA PHE A 154 -3.92 9.34 -10.79
C PHE A 154 -3.59 8.71 -12.15
N SER A 155 -4.58 8.48 -13.03
CA SER A 155 -4.30 8.00 -14.40
C SER A 155 -3.52 9.03 -15.23
N GLU A 156 -2.70 8.54 -16.15
CA GLU A 156 -1.85 9.41 -17.00
C GLU A 156 -2.64 10.43 -17.84
N LYS A 157 -3.91 10.13 -18.16
CA LYS A 157 -4.78 11.02 -18.92
C LYS A 157 -5.26 12.26 -18.15
N GLY A 158 -5.02 12.33 -16.83
CA GLY A 158 -5.44 13.44 -15.97
C GLY A 158 -4.36 14.50 -15.69
N ARG A 159 -3.17 14.38 -16.30
CA ARG A 159 -2.02 15.30 -16.10
C ARG A 159 -1.67 16.13 -17.35
N VAL A 160 -2.66 16.44 -18.20
CA VAL A 160 -2.53 17.40 -19.32
C VAL A 160 -3.25 18.69 -18.98
#